data_AF-D4LEI4-F1
#
_entry.id   AF-D4LEI4-F1
#
_cell.length_a   1.000
_cell.length_b   1.000
_cell.length_c   1.000
_cell.angle_alpha   90.00
_cell.angle_beta   90.00
_cell.angle_gamma   90.00
#
_symmetry.space_group_name_H-M   'P 1'
#
loop_
_entity.id
_entity.type
_entity.pdbx_description
1 polymer ?
#
loop_
_entity_poly.entity_id
_entity_poly.type
_entity_poly.pdbx_seq_one_letter_code
_entity_poly.pdbx_strand_id
1 'polypeptide(L)'
;MTINIGYLTANKTSAGDEVYTPFYAVEPLMEFLPKDKKIWCPFDEEWSAFYQYLTEQGFDVERSSLKDGKDYFHFEPDKWDILVSNPPFSKKDEVLKRAFTFQKPFALLLPVNSIQGKARYMIFNNEIQMLCFDSRVDYHTRQNMLFTTKGNHFGSAYFCRNLLPTKLELRQLVKYDRPLMNSSERGDE
;
A
#
# COMPACT_ATOMS: atom_id res chain seq x y z
N MET A 1 -28.81 -17.28 13.56
CA MET A 1 -27.59 -17.06 12.75
C MET A 1 -27.63 -15.63 12.25
N THR A 2 -26.84 -14.74 12.85
CA THR A 2 -26.79 -13.32 12.46
C THR A 2 -26.14 -13.23 11.08
N ILE A 3 -26.92 -12.82 10.08
CA ILE A 3 -26.46 -12.61 8.72
C ILE A 3 -25.45 -11.46 8.77
N ASN A 4 -24.20 -11.72 8.40
CA ASN A 4 -23.15 -10.70 8.37
C ASN A 4 -23.35 -9.81 7.13
N ILE A 5 -24.29 -8.87 7.25
CA ILE A 5 -24.73 -7.97 6.16
C ILE A 5 -23.54 -7.22 5.54
N GLY A 6 -22.53 -6.87 6.34
CA GLY A 6 -21.32 -6.18 5.86
C GLY A 6 -20.47 -6.98 4.85
N TYR A 7 -20.50 -8.32 4.91
CA TYR A 7 -19.84 -9.17 3.91
C TYR A 7 -20.64 -9.24 2.60
N LEU A 8 -21.98 -9.16 2.69
CA LEU A 8 -22.87 -9.18 1.53
C LEU A 8 -22.94 -7.83 0.82
N THR A 9 -22.65 -6.73 1.52
CA THR A 9 -22.59 -5.37 0.98
C THR A 9 -21.17 -4.89 0.68
N ALA A 10 -20.14 -5.74 0.83
CA ALA A 10 -18.79 -5.44 0.39
C ALA A 10 -18.81 -5.30 -1.14
N ASN A 11 -18.98 -4.05 -1.58
CA ASN A 11 -19.04 -3.66 -2.98
C ASN A 11 -17.84 -4.26 -3.74
N LYS A 12 -18.12 -5.23 -4.61
CA LYS A 12 -17.17 -5.75 -5.62
C LYS A 12 -17.13 -4.83 -6.84
N THR A 13 -17.22 -3.52 -6.63
CA THR A 13 -17.17 -2.52 -7.69
C THR A 13 -15.79 -1.86 -7.69
N SER A 14 -15.42 -1.28 -8.84
CA SER A 14 -14.20 -0.48 -9.04
C SER A 14 -14.03 0.66 -8.01
N ALA A 15 -15.09 1.01 -7.27
CA ALA A 15 -15.05 1.99 -6.18
C ALA A 15 -14.26 1.50 -4.94
N GLY A 16 -14.02 0.18 -4.80
CA GLY A 16 -13.16 -0.38 -3.76
C GLY A 16 -11.66 -0.35 -4.07
N ASP A 17 -11.28 0.04 -5.30
CA ASP A 17 -9.88 0.04 -5.76
C ASP A 17 -9.15 1.37 -5.52
N GLU A 18 -9.86 2.45 -5.20
CA GLU A 18 -9.28 3.79 -4.97
C GLU A 18 -9.35 4.18 -3.48
N VAL A 19 -8.76 3.35 -2.63
CA VAL A 19 -8.53 3.70 -1.22
C VAL A 19 -7.11 4.25 -1.05
N TYR A 20 -6.97 5.42 -0.44
CA TYR A 20 -5.66 6.07 -0.31
C TYR A 20 -5.13 5.96 1.11
N THR A 21 -3.87 5.56 1.20
CA THR A 21 -3.20 5.22 2.47
C THR A 21 -2.97 6.49 3.30
N PRO A 22 -3.32 6.50 4.60
CA PRO A 22 -2.97 7.61 5.48
C PRO A 22 -1.50 7.53 5.92
N PHE A 23 -0.95 8.66 6.32
CA PHE A 23 0.44 8.77 6.75
C PHE A 23 0.80 7.79 7.87
N TYR A 24 -0.03 7.68 8.91
CA TYR A 24 0.21 6.78 10.03
C TYR A 24 0.39 5.30 9.63
N ALA A 25 -0.13 4.89 8.46
CA ALA A 25 0.02 3.53 7.97
C ALA A 25 1.35 3.32 7.21
N VAL A 26 1.98 4.39 6.73
CA VAL A 26 3.30 4.37 6.08
C VAL A 26 4.43 4.39 7.12
N GLU A 27 4.26 5.11 8.23
CA GLU A 27 5.31 5.30 9.25
C GLU A 27 5.96 4.03 9.79
N PRO A 28 5.25 2.91 10.03
CA PRO A 28 5.86 1.69 10.54
C PRO A 28 6.96 1.12 9.62
N LEU A 29 6.95 1.48 8.33
CA LEU A 29 8.02 1.07 7.41
C LEU A 29 9.38 1.71 7.74
N MET A 30 9.41 2.80 8.51
CA MET A 30 10.64 3.53 8.84
C MET A 30 11.61 2.69 9.68
N GLU A 31 11.10 1.70 10.40
CA GLU A 31 11.90 0.76 11.17
C GLU A 31 12.71 -0.20 10.28
N PHE A 32 12.28 -0.40 9.03
CA PHE A 32 12.79 -1.46 8.15
C PHE A 32 13.41 -0.96 6.85
N LEU A 33 13.04 0.26 6.40
CA LEU A 33 13.54 0.81 5.15
C LEU A 33 14.97 1.37 5.30
N PRO A 34 15.95 0.86 4.54
CA PRO A 34 17.32 1.36 4.55
C PRO A 34 17.42 2.72 3.83
N LYS A 35 18.18 3.66 4.42
CA LYS A 35 18.31 5.05 3.92
C LYS A 35 19.17 5.20 2.67
N ASP A 36 20.02 4.22 2.37
CA ASP A 36 20.93 4.22 1.22
C ASP A 36 20.31 3.62 -0.05
N LYS A 37 19.00 3.31 -0.02
CA LYS A 37 18.29 2.65 -1.13
C LYS A 37 17.32 3.59 -1.82
N LYS A 38 17.20 3.42 -3.14
CA LYS A 38 16.19 4.09 -3.96
C LYS A 38 14.87 3.32 -3.92
N ILE A 39 13.83 3.97 -3.41
CA ILE A 39 12.49 3.41 -3.28
C ILE A 39 11.66 3.72 -4.53
N TRP A 40 10.99 2.72 -5.08
CA TRP A 40 10.01 2.88 -6.14
C TRP A 40 8.58 2.74 -5.60
N CYS A 41 7.76 3.76 -5.87
CA CYS A 41 6.34 3.86 -5.51
C CYS A 41 5.46 3.81 -6.78
N PRO A 42 5.12 2.61 -7.29
CA PRO A 42 4.56 2.43 -8.64
C PRO A 42 3.08 2.79 -8.86
N PHE A 43 2.36 3.18 -7.81
CA PHE A 43 0.93 3.51 -7.87
C PHE A 43 0.63 4.88 -7.26
N ASP A 44 1.67 5.69 -7.08
CA ASP A 44 1.65 6.85 -6.21
C ASP A 44 1.73 8.16 -7.01
N GLU A 45 0.85 9.08 -6.66
CA GLU A 45 0.86 10.47 -7.09
C GLU A 45 1.67 11.33 -6.12
N GLU A 46 1.97 12.59 -6.48
CA GLU A 46 2.69 13.54 -5.60
C GLU A 46 2.00 13.76 -4.25
N TRP A 47 0.68 13.66 -4.23
CA TRP A 47 -0.11 13.82 -3.02
C TRP A 47 -0.18 12.54 -2.18
N SER A 48 0.37 11.41 -2.62
CA SER A 48 0.23 10.16 -1.85
C SER A 48 1.04 10.22 -0.56
N ALA A 49 0.54 9.59 0.51
CA ALA A 49 1.27 9.51 1.77
C ALA A 49 2.60 8.79 1.62
N PHE A 50 2.71 7.79 0.74
CA PHE A 50 3.99 7.13 0.48
C PHE A 50 5.01 8.10 -0.08
N TYR A 51 4.67 8.81 -1.16
CA TYR A 51 5.61 9.73 -1.79
C TYR A 51 5.98 10.88 -0.86
N GLN A 52 4.99 11.56 -0.26
CA GLN A 52 5.22 12.68 0.64
C GLN A 52 6.05 12.26 1.86
N TYR A 53 5.62 11.23 2.59
CA TYR A 53 6.25 10.85 3.83
C TYR A 53 7.66 10.29 3.62
N LEU A 54 7.87 9.42 2.62
CA LEU A 54 9.20 8.89 2.34
C LEU A 54 10.17 10.01 1.93
N THR A 55 9.70 10.97 1.13
CA THR A 55 10.52 12.14 0.75
C THR A 55 10.84 13.02 1.96
N GLU A 56 9.86 13.31 2.83
CA GLU A 56 10.05 14.06 4.08
C GLU A 56 11.06 13.41 5.02
N GLN A 57 11.08 12.07 5.04
CA GLN A 57 12.03 11.30 5.84
C GLN A 57 13.42 11.20 5.17
N GLY A 58 13.62 11.82 4.00
CA GLY A 58 14.91 11.90 3.32
C GLY A 58 15.32 10.65 2.56
N PHE A 59 14.36 9.82 2.12
CA PHE A 59 14.65 8.73 1.18
C PHE A 59 14.76 9.25 -0.26
N ASP A 60 15.52 8.53 -1.10
CA ASP A 60 15.47 8.70 -2.55
C ASP A 60 14.24 7.94 -3.08
N VAL A 61 13.25 8.67 -3.61
CA VAL A 61 11.95 8.11 -4.01
C VAL A 61 11.66 8.43 -5.47
N GLU A 62 11.47 7.37 -6.27
CA GLU A 62 10.87 7.44 -7.60
C GLU A 62 9.40 7.05 -7.52
N ARG A 63 8.49 7.95 -7.87
CA ARG A 63 7.07 7.60 -8.04
C ARG A 63 6.73 7.36 -9.51
N SER A 64 5.71 6.56 -9.75
CA SER A 64 5.08 6.46 -11.06
C SER A 64 3.59 6.22 -10.90
N SER A 65 2.80 6.73 -11.85
CA SER A 65 1.36 6.50 -11.87
C SER A 65 0.81 6.41 -13.28
N LEU A 66 -0.46 6.00 -13.38
CA LEU A 66 -1.19 6.01 -14.65
C LEU A 66 -1.35 7.43 -15.22
N LYS A 67 -1.41 8.47 -14.37
CA LYS A 67 -1.50 9.87 -14.80
C LYS A 67 -0.26 10.31 -15.58
N ASP A 68 0.90 9.77 -15.23
CA ASP A 68 2.17 10.03 -15.92
C ASP A 68 2.36 9.14 -17.17
N GLY A 69 1.38 8.32 -17.54
CA GLY A 69 1.52 7.31 -18.59
C GLY A 69 2.47 6.15 -18.20
N LYS A 70 2.84 6.05 -16.93
CA LYS A 70 3.76 5.04 -16.38
C LYS A 70 2.98 3.93 -15.69
N ASP A 71 2.27 3.12 -16.47
CA ASP A 71 1.55 1.96 -15.96
C ASP A 71 2.52 0.95 -15.36
N TYR A 72 2.36 0.61 -14.07
CA TYR A 72 3.16 -0.41 -13.40
C TYR A 72 3.38 -1.60 -14.31
N PHE A 73 2.35 -2.23 -14.89
CA PHE A 73 2.53 -3.48 -15.65
C PHE A 73 3.45 -3.38 -16.88
N HIS A 74 3.70 -2.18 -17.39
CA HIS A 74 4.47 -1.92 -18.60
C HIS A 74 5.69 -1.01 -18.37
N PHE A 75 5.76 -0.35 -17.22
CA PHE A 75 6.82 0.58 -16.84
C PHE A 75 7.68 0.01 -15.70
N GLU A 76 8.97 0.27 -15.78
CA GLU A 76 9.94 0.05 -14.71
C GLU A 76 10.98 1.18 -14.80
N PRO A 77 11.32 1.86 -13.69
CA PRO A 77 12.34 2.90 -13.71
C PRO A 77 13.75 2.31 -13.87
N ASP A 78 14.66 3.05 -14.49
CA ASP A 78 16.03 2.59 -14.77
C ASP A 78 16.81 2.16 -13.51
N LYS A 79 16.56 2.82 -12.38
CA LYS A 79 17.24 2.58 -11.10
C LYS A 79 16.25 2.60 -9.95
N TRP A 80 16.25 1.52 -9.19
CA TRP A 80 15.48 1.34 -7.95
C TRP A 80 15.98 0.09 -7.22
N ASP A 81 15.81 0.06 -5.90
CA ASP A 81 16.26 -1.04 -5.04
C ASP A 81 15.11 -1.73 -4.32
N ILE A 82 14.09 -0.98 -3.89
CA ILE A 82 12.98 -1.48 -3.08
C ILE A 82 11.66 -0.95 -3.63
N LEU A 83 10.64 -1.81 -3.74
CA LEU A 83 9.29 -1.42 -4.12
C LEU A 83 8.41 -1.21 -2.89
N VAL A 84 7.80 -0.05 -2.72
CA VAL A 84 6.92 0.26 -1.59
C VAL A 84 5.67 0.98 -2.07
N SER A 85 4.47 0.41 -1.87
CA SER A 85 3.22 1.10 -2.23
C SER A 85 1.95 0.39 -1.68
N ASN A 86 0.80 1.01 -1.92
CA ASN A 86 -0.55 0.43 -1.77
C ASN A 86 -1.14 0.16 -3.17
N PRO A 87 -1.01 -1.06 -3.70
CA PRO A 87 -1.48 -1.41 -5.05
C PRO A 87 -3.01 -1.47 -5.15
N PRO A 88 -3.57 -1.41 -6.38
CA PRO A 88 -4.98 -1.68 -6.61
C PRO A 88 -5.34 -3.11 -6.19
N PHE A 89 -6.32 -3.26 -5.30
CA PHE A 89 -6.65 -4.55 -4.69
C PHE A 89 -7.28 -5.54 -5.66
N SER A 90 -7.97 -5.08 -6.71
CA SER A 90 -8.48 -5.92 -7.79
C SER A 90 -7.37 -6.63 -8.56
N LYS A 91 -6.17 -6.05 -8.68
CA LYS A 91 -5.04 -6.59 -9.44
C LYS A 91 -3.91 -7.16 -8.58
N LYS A 92 -4.18 -7.46 -7.31
CA LYS A 92 -3.16 -7.89 -6.34
C LYS A 92 -2.37 -9.12 -6.77
N ASP A 93 -2.99 -10.08 -7.46
CA ASP A 93 -2.29 -11.30 -7.89
C ASP A 93 -1.30 -11.00 -9.02
N GLU A 94 -1.68 -10.17 -10.02
CA GLU A 94 -0.75 -9.73 -11.05
C GLU A 94 0.37 -8.84 -10.48
N VAL A 95 0.03 -7.95 -9.54
CA VAL A 95 1.00 -7.07 -8.89
C VAL A 95 2.05 -7.88 -8.14
N LEU A 96 1.61 -8.82 -7.29
CA LEU A 96 2.51 -9.67 -6.51
C LEU A 96 3.35 -10.54 -7.43
N LYS A 97 2.75 -11.17 -8.45
CA LYS A 97 3.50 -11.99 -9.41
C LYS A 97 4.64 -11.20 -10.05
N ARG A 98 4.37 -9.97 -10.50
CA ARG A 98 5.40 -9.08 -11.07
C ARG A 98 6.43 -8.62 -10.04
N ALA A 99 6.00 -8.27 -8.83
CA ALA A 99 6.92 -7.88 -7.75
C ALA A 99 7.93 -8.99 -7.45
N PHE A 100 7.49 -10.26 -7.43
CA PHE A 100 8.37 -11.41 -7.23
C PHE A 100 9.36 -11.62 -8.38
N THR A 101 9.00 -11.30 -9.63
CA THR A 101 9.91 -11.44 -10.79
C THR A 101 11.10 -10.51 -10.74
N PHE A 102 11.00 -9.36 -10.05
CA PHE A 102 12.12 -8.44 -9.91
C PHE A 102 13.24 -8.95 -9.01
N GLN A 103 12.97 -9.95 -8.17
CA GLN A 103 13.94 -10.49 -7.20
C GLN A 103 14.52 -9.41 -6.26
N LYS A 104 13.79 -8.30 -6.05
CA LYS A 104 14.14 -7.20 -5.17
C LYS A 104 13.24 -7.16 -3.94
N PRO A 105 13.66 -6.52 -2.83
CA PRO A 105 12.81 -6.31 -1.69
C PRO A 105 11.56 -5.50 -2.05
N PHE A 106 10.46 -5.80 -1.37
CA PHE A 106 9.24 -5.00 -1.49
C PHE A 106 8.45 -4.96 -0.18
N ALA A 107 7.56 -3.96 -0.08
CA ALA A 107 6.48 -3.88 0.90
C ALA A 107 5.20 -3.37 0.22
N LEU A 108 4.20 -4.26 0.09
CA LEU A 108 2.93 -3.95 -0.57
C LEU A 108 1.79 -4.02 0.45
N LEU A 109 1.10 -2.91 0.69
CA LEU A 109 -0.03 -2.86 1.61
C LEU A 109 -1.24 -3.53 0.97
N LEU A 110 -1.72 -4.63 1.53
CA LEU A 110 -2.84 -5.40 0.97
C LEU A 110 -3.82 -5.81 2.07
N PRO A 111 -5.07 -6.15 1.72
CA PRO A 111 -5.99 -6.79 2.64
C PRO A 111 -5.36 -8.06 3.23
N VAL A 112 -5.47 -8.28 4.54
CA VAL A 112 -4.85 -9.42 5.26
C VAL A 112 -5.30 -10.77 4.68
N ASN A 113 -6.55 -10.86 4.23
CA ASN A 113 -7.07 -12.07 3.57
C ASN A 113 -6.35 -12.39 2.25
N SER A 114 -5.45 -11.51 1.78
CA SER A 114 -4.58 -11.77 0.65
C SER A 114 -3.54 -12.86 0.94
N ILE A 115 -3.35 -13.30 2.18
CA ILE A 115 -2.44 -14.40 2.49
C ILE A 115 -2.93 -15.76 1.92
N GLN A 116 -4.23 -15.94 1.73
CA GLN A 116 -4.82 -17.21 1.29
C GLN A 116 -5.18 -17.20 -0.19
N GLY A 117 -4.70 -18.12 -1.01
CA GLY A 117 -5.21 -18.28 -2.39
C GLY A 117 -4.33 -19.19 -3.22
N LYS A 118 -4.91 -19.94 -4.17
CA LYS A 118 -4.16 -20.93 -4.98
C LYS A 118 -3.03 -20.28 -5.79
N ALA A 119 -3.30 -19.16 -6.46
CA ALA A 119 -2.27 -18.40 -7.16
C ALA A 119 -1.20 -17.87 -6.20
N ARG A 120 -1.64 -17.31 -5.07
CA ARG A 120 -0.76 -16.71 -4.06
C ARG A 120 0.11 -17.72 -3.33
N TYR A 121 -0.37 -18.94 -3.11
CA TYR A 121 0.45 -20.04 -2.61
C TYR A 121 1.66 -20.29 -3.53
N MET A 122 1.43 -20.31 -4.85
CA MET A 122 2.51 -20.48 -5.83
C MET A 122 3.42 -19.24 -5.92
N ILE A 123 2.85 -18.03 -5.85
CA ILE A 123 3.62 -16.77 -5.92
C ILE A 123 4.51 -16.63 -4.68
N PHE A 124 3.95 -16.81 -3.48
CA PHE A 124 4.66 -16.62 -2.24
C PHE A 124 5.72 -17.69 -2.02
N ASN A 125 5.46 -18.94 -2.40
CA ASN A 125 6.38 -20.07 -2.25
C ASN A 125 7.09 -20.10 -0.88
N ASN A 126 6.33 -19.80 0.19
CA ASN A 126 6.82 -19.66 1.57
C ASN A 126 7.92 -18.59 1.81
N GLU A 127 8.18 -17.70 0.85
CA GLU A 127 9.16 -16.62 0.94
C GLU A 127 8.61 -15.34 1.58
N ILE A 128 7.29 -15.14 1.56
CA ILE A 128 6.66 -13.89 2.02
C ILE A 128 6.89 -13.63 3.53
N GLN A 129 6.99 -12.34 3.87
CA GLN A 129 7.02 -11.80 5.22
C GLN A 129 5.81 -10.89 5.41
N MET A 130 5.35 -10.70 6.64
CA MET A 130 4.21 -9.81 6.92
C MET A 130 4.54 -8.80 8.01
N LEU A 131 4.23 -7.53 7.76
CA LEU A 131 4.13 -6.52 8.81
C LEU A 131 2.65 -6.25 9.06
N CYS A 132 2.18 -6.70 10.22
CA CYS A 132 0.80 -6.65 10.67
C CYS A 132 0.61 -5.59 11.76
N PHE A 133 -0.64 -5.19 11.94
CA PHE A 133 -1.01 -4.11 12.83
C PHE A 133 -1.99 -4.54 13.92
N ASP A 134 -1.94 -3.87 15.07
CA ASP A 134 -2.86 -4.08 16.20
C ASP A 134 -4.30 -3.62 15.90
N SER A 135 -4.48 -2.76 14.90
CA SER A 135 -5.76 -2.22 14.47
C SER A 135 -5.85 -2.13 12.94
N ARG A 136 -7.06 -1.97 12.41
CA ARG A 136 -7.28 -1.85 10.96
C ARG A 136 -6.79 -0.50 10.46
N VAL A 137 -6.16 -0.46 9.30
CA VAL A 137 -5.89 0.78 8.57
C VAL A 137 -7.22 1.36 8.06
N ASP A 138 -7.50 2.62 8.42
CA ASP A 138 -8.53 3.43 7.78
C ASP A 138 -7.95 4.07 6.51
N TYR A 139 -8.79 4.50 5.59
CA TYR A 139 -8.34 5.02 4.30
C TYR A 139 -9.03 6.34 3.96
N HIS A 140 -8.32 7.20 3.23
CA HIS A 140 -8.93 8.31 2.51
C HIS A 140 -9.63 7.78 1.25
N THR A 141 -10.54 8.59 0.71
CA THR A 141 -11.18 8.32 -0.57
C THR A 141 -11.02 9.52 -1.48
N ARG A 142 -11.30 9.35 -2.77
CA ARG A 142 -11.33 10.47 -3.72
C ARG A 142 -12.24 11.61 -3.30
N GLN A 143 -13.33 11.32 -2.58
CA GLN A 143 -14.27 12.31 -2.08
C GLN A 143 -13.79 12.96 -0.76
N ASN A 144 -12.85 12.34 -0.03
CA ASN A 144 -12.35 12.87 1.23
C ASN A 144 -10.85 12.58 1.41
N MET A 145 -10.04 13.54 0.94
CA MET A 145 -8.58 13.57 1.10
C MET A 145 -8.13 14.23 2.41
N LEU A 146 -9.06 14.78 3.21
CA LEU A 146 -8.75 15.50 4.45
C LEU A 146 -8.73 14.57 5.66
N PHE A 147 -9.71 13.66 5.74
CA PHE A 147 -9.89 12.74 6.85
C PHE A 147 -10.07 11.32 6.35
N THR A 148 -9.61 10.35 7.13
CA THR A 148 -9.86 8.94 6.82
C THR A 148 -11.31 8.55 7.13
N THR A 149 -11.83 7.59 6.36
CA THR A 149 -13.14 6.98 6.63
C THR A 149 -12.97 5.82 7.60
N LYS A 150 -13.60 5.93 8.77
CA LYS A 150 -13.58 4.89 9.81
C LYS A 150 -14.48 3.71 9.43
N GLY A 151 -14.17 2.54 10.01
CA GLY A 151 -15.04 1.38 9.96
C GLY A 151 -14.81 0.48 8.75
N ASN A 152 -13.62 0.54 8.16
CA ASN A 152 -13.24 -0.36 7.06
C ASN A 152 -13.48 -1.83 7.44
N HIS A 153 -14.12 -2.59 6.54
CA HIS A 153 -14.56 -3.96 6.78
C HIS A 153 -13.43 -4.99 6.66
N PHE A 154 -12.28 -4.60 6.11
CA PHE A 154 -11.09 -5.44 6.02
C PHE A 154 -9.93 -4.87 6.84
N GLY A 155 -9.07 -5.77 7.34
CA GLY A 155 -7.76 -5.40 7.86
C GLY A 155 -6.73 -5.41 6.74
N SER A 156 -5.68 -4.61 6.89
CA SER A 156 -4.57 -4.54 5.94
C SER A 156 -3.25 -4.84 6.64
N ALA A 157 -2.31 -5.40 5.88
CA ALA A 157 -0.95 -5.67 6.32
C ALA A 157 0.00 -5.46 5.14
N TYR A 158 1.26 -5.16 5.42
CA TYR A 158 2.27 -5.18 4.39
C TYR A 158 2.70 -6.62 4.10
N PHE A 159 2.62 -6.99 2.84
CA PHE A 159 3.21 -8.20 2.29
C PHE A 159 4.60 -7.82 1.81
N CYS A 160 5.61 -8.45 2.39
CA CYS A 160 7.01 -8.09 2.22
C CYS A 160 7.84 -9.26 1.69
N ARG A 161 8.97 -8.93 1.05
CA ARG A 161 10.03 -9.87 0.71
C ARG A 161 11.37 -9.22 1.01
N ASN A 162 12.28 -9.96 1.65
CA ASN A 162 13.65 -9.54 1.93
C ASN A 162 13.77 -8.13 2.57
N LEU A 163 12.83 -7.77 3.44
CA LEU A 163 12.79 -6.45 4.09
C LEU A 163 12.68 -6.55 5.61
N LEU A 164 11.85 -7.46 6.10
CA LEU A 164 11.61 -7.61 7.54
C LEU A 164 12.67 -8.52 8.18
N PRO A 165 12.95 -8.38 9.48
CA PRO A 165 13.91 -9.25 10.16
C PRO A 165 13.36 -10.68 10.38
N THR A 166 12.04 -10.85 10.45
CA THR A 166 11.39 -12.16 10.59
C THR A 166 10.28 -12.38 9.54
N LYS A 167 9.57 -13.51 9.63
CA LYS A 167 8.40 -13.80 8.79
C LYS A 167 7.17 -13.00 9.20
N LEU A 168 7.09 -12.54 10.44
CA LEU A 168 5.93 -11.82 10.98
C LEU A 168 6.39 -10.77 12.00
N GLU A 169 6.17 -9.52 11.64
CA GLU A 169 6.31 -8.38 12.55
C GLU A 169 4.93 -7.85 12.92
N LEU A 170 4.75 -7.46 14.18
CA LEU A 170 3.54 -6.83 14.69
C LEU A 170 3.89 -5.45 15.22
N ARG A 171 3.14 -4.42 14.82
CA ARG A 171 3.31 -3.04 15.31
C ARG A 171 1.97 -2.41 15.67
N GLN A 172 2.02 -1.47 16.61
CA GLN A 172 0.87 -0.64 16.96
C GLN A 172 0.71 0.47 15.92
N LEU A 173 -0.52 0.73 15.49
CA LEU A 173 -0.85 1.92 14.70
C LEU A 173 -1.29 3.06 15.61
N VAL A 174 -0.48 4.11 15.66
CA VAL A 174 -0.85 5.38 16.30
C VAL A 174 -1.60 6.22 15.28
N LYS A 175 -2.93 6.11 15.28
CA LYS A 175 -3.77 6.80 14.30
C LYS A 175 -3.86 8.30 14.58
N TYR A 176 -3.68 9.09 13.53
CA TYR A 176 -3.91 10.53 13.52
C TYR A 176 -4.46 10.97 12.16
N ASP A 177 -5.09 12.14 12.12
CA ASP A 177 -5.56 12.71 10.86
C ASP A 177 -4.50 13.65 10.29
N ARG A 178 -4.08 13.39 9.05
CA ARG A 178 -3.23 14.27 8.24
C ARG A 178 -3.75 14.25 6.81
N PRO A 179 -4.16 15.41 6.26
CA PRO A 179 -4.64 15.50 4.88
C PRO A 179 -3.60 15.04 3.86
N LEU A 180 -4.05 14.38 2.78
CA LEU A 180 -3.22 14.03 1.63
C LEU A 180 -3.00 15.21 0.68
N MET A 181 -3.91 16.18 0.66
CA MET A 181 -3.81 17.40 -0.13
C MET A 181 -4.14 18.61 0.72
N ASN A 182 -3.48 19.73 0.45
CA ASN A 182 -3.81 21.00 1.08
C ASN A 182 -5.09 21.59 0.47
N SER A 183 -5.81 22.40 1.24
CA SER A 183 -7.05 23.03 0.77
C SER A 183 -6.88 23.90 -0.48
N SER A 184 -5.66 24.40 -0.74
CA SER A 184 -5.29 25.26 -1.89
C SER A 184 -4.98 24.49 -3.18
N GLU A 185 -4.85 23.17 -3.14
CA GLU A 185 -4.58 22.31 -4.31
C GLU A 185 -5.87 21.74 -4.92
N ARG A 186 -7.02 22.03 -4.30
CA ARG A 186 -8.33 21.85 -4.91
C ARG A 186 -8.51 22.96 -5.94
N GLY A 187 -8.16 22.69 -7.19
CA GLY A 187 -8.75 23.45 -8.29
C GLY A 187 -10.26 23.36 -8.14
N ASP A 188 -10.90 24.49 -7.85
CA ASP A 188 -12.36 24.60 -7.86
C ASP A 188 -12.83 24.26 -9.28
N GLU A 189 -13.54 23.13 -9.43
CA GLU A 189 -14.54 22.87 -10.48
C GLU A 189 -15.44 21.68 -10.08
#